data_AF-A0A7Y2ZRK5-F1
#
_entry.id   AF-A0A7Y2ZRK5-F1
#
_cell.length_a   1.000
_cell.length_b   1.000
_cell.length_c   1.000
_cell.angle_alpha   90.00
_cell.angle_beta   90.00
_cell.angle_gamma   90.00
#
_symmetry.space_group_name_H-M   'P 1'
#
loop_
_entity.id
_entity.type
_entity.pdbx_description
1 polymer ?
#
loop_
_entity_poly.entity_id
_entity_poly.type
_entity_poly.pdbx_seq_one_letter_code
_entity_poly.pdbx_strand_id
1 'polypeptide(L)'
;VYAEDPLNDFLPSVGKLKTYRLPVGDNIRVDNGFEDGMDIPIYYVPMLSKLITYGKNRDEAIQLMIYAIDNYIVEGVETTLPFGRFVCEHEAFRSGNFDTHFVKNYYSPEALEAIRKEESEIAALIAVKKYLEDQKQLRIPNN
;
A
#
# COMPACT_ATOMS: atom_id res chain seq x y z
N VAL A 1 8.16 -3.33 -5.49
CA VAL A 1 7.46 -3.91 -4.33
C VAL A 1 8.34 -4.98 -3.74
N TYR A 2 8.76 -4.78 -2.50
CA TYR A 2 9.59 -5.71 -1.73
C TYR A 2 8.76 -6.27 -0.56
N ALA A 3 9.04 -7.51 -0.19
CA ALA A 3 8.55 -8.14 1.02
C ALA A 3 9.46 -7.76 2.20
N GLU A 4 9.30 -6.53 2.66
CA GLU A 4 10.05 -5.89 3.73
C GLU A 4 9.07 -5.06 4.56
N ASP A 5 9.33 -4.92 5.85
CA ASP A 5 8.51 -4.13 6.78
C ASP A 5 9.08 -2.71 6.96
N PRO A 6 8.49 -1.66 6.36
CA PRO A 6 8.99 -0.30 6.51
C PRO A 6 8.99 0.18 7.97
N LEU A 7 8.04 -0.29 8.80
CA LEU A 7 7.94 0.13 10.20
C LEU A 7 9.05 -0.46 11.07
N ASN A 8 9.71 -1.50 10.59
CA ASN A 8 10.74 -2.23 11.32
C ASN A 8 12.05 -2.23 10.55
N ASP A 9 12.55 -1.03 10.23
CA ASP A 9 13.82 -0.78 9.53
C ASP A 9 13.99 -1.58 8.23
N PHE A 10 12.90 -1.74 7.47
CA PHE A 10 12.87 -2.51 6.22
C PHE A 10 13.35 -3.96 6.37
N LEU A 11 13.13 -4.57 7.55
CA LEU A 11 13.47 -5.97 7.77
C LEU A 11 12.76 -6.87 6.76
N PRO A 12 13.45 -7.87 6.16
CA PRO A 12 12.83 -8.82 5.26
C PRO A 12 11.63 -9.52 5.90
N SER A 13 10.50 -9.51 5.20
CA SER A 13 9.28 -10.19 5.59
C SER A 13 9.14 -11.49 4.81
N VAL A 14 9.34 -12.61 5.50
CA VAL A 14 9.25 -13.95 4.91
C VAL A 14 7.97 -14.64 5.36
N GLY A 15 7.42 -15.49 4.50
CA GLY A 15 6.19 -16.19 4.80
C GLY A 15 5.42 -16.55 3.54
N LYS A 16 4.17 -16.93 3.73
CA LYS A 16 3.28 -17.33 2.65
C LYS A 16 2.44 -16.15 2.16
N LEU A 17 2.44 -15.91 0.86
CA LEU A 17 1.52 -14.98 0.21
C LEU A 17 0.10 -15.55 0.27
N LYS A 18 -0.67 -15.19 1.30
CA LYS A 18 -2.06 -15.66 1.48
C LYS A 18 -2.96 -15.10 0.38
N THR A 19 -2.74 -13.82 0.07
CA THR A 19 -3.39 -13.10 -1.02
C THR A 19 -2.32 -12.27 -1.72
N TYR A 20 -2.30 -12.30 -3.04
CA TYR A 20 -1.36 -11.63 -3.93
C TYR A 20 -2.10 -11.20 -5.21
N ARG A 21 -2.98 -10.21 -5.05
CA ARG A 21 -3.77 -9.65 -6.16
C ARG A 21 -3.11 -8.41 -6.69
N LEU A 22 -2.67 -8.51 -7.94
CA LEU A 22 -2.04 -7.42 -8.66
C LEU A 22 -3.07 -6.34 -9.03
N PRO A 23 -2.69 -5.04 -9.00
CA PRO A 23 -3.54 -3.99 -9.53
C PRO A 23 -3.65 -4.12 -11.06
N VAL A 24 -4.82 -3.78 -11.58
CA VAL A 24 -5.11 -3.78 -13.02
C VAL A 24 -5.70 -2.43 -13.44
N GLY A 25 -5.42 -2.01 -14.67
CA GLY A 25 -5.98 -0.79 -15.24
C GLY A 25 -5.13 -0.26 -16.37
N ASP A 26 -5.66 0.74 -17.07
CA ASP A 26 -4.93 1.41 -18.15
C ASP A 26 -3.67 2.08 -17.60
N ASN A 27 -2.57 1.93 -18.35
CA ASN A 27 -1.26 2.46 -18.00
C ASN A 27 -0.68 1.97 -16.66
N ILE A 28 -1.19 0.85 -16.13
CA ILE A 28 -0.61 0.15 -14.97
C ILE A 28 0.00 -1.15 -15.48
N ARG A 29 1.29 -1.35 -15.19
CA ARG A 29 2.03 -2.56 -15.52
C ARG A 29 2.68 -3.14 -14.28
N VAL A 30 2.58 -4.45 -14.12
CA VAL A 30 3.24 -5.18 -13.05
C VAL A 30 4.12 -6.28 -13.63
N ASP A 31 5.43 -6.15 -13.43
CA ASP A 31 6.38 -7.24 -13.70
C ASP A 31 6.59 -8.02 -12.40
N ASN A 32 6.09 -9.25 -12.32
CA ASN A 32 6.15 -10.08 -11.11
C ASN A 32 6.55 -11.52 -11.44
N GLY A 33 6.92 -12.28 -10.40
CA GLY A 33 7.27 -13.69 -10.51
C GLY A 33 6.66 -14.56 -9.42
N PHE A 34 5.57 -14.11 -8.80
CA PHE A 34 4.91 -14.79 -7.68
C PHE A 34 3.41 -14.98 -7.98
N GLU A 35 2.80 -15.95 -7.32
CA GLU A 35 1.36 -16.22 -7.41
C GLU A 35 0.75 -16.36 -6.02
N ASP A 36 -0.58 -16.25 -5.94
CA ASP A 36 -1.35 -16.54 -4.72
C ASP A 36 -0.94 -17.91 -4.14
N GLY A 37 -0.61 -17.92 -2.85
CA GLY A 37 -0.24 -19.12 -2.11
C GLY A 37 1.23 -19.51 -2.18
N MET A 38 2.09 -18.80 -2.92
CA MET A 38 3.54 -19.05 -2.93
C MET A 38 4.22 -18.62 -1.62
N ASP A 39 5.31 -19.29 -1.28
CA ASP A 39 6.18 -18.91 -0.16
C ASP A 39 7.28 -17.94 -0.62
N ILE A 40 7.60 -16.96 0.21
CA ILE A 40 8.74 -16.06 0.03
C ILE A 40 9.99 -16.72 0.64
N PRO A 41 10.97 -17.12 -0.17
CA PRO A 41 12.16 -17.80 0.31
C PRO A 41 13.14 -16.84 0.99
N ILE A 42 13.86 -17.33 2.00
CA ILE A 42 14.96 -16.60 2.66
C ILE A 42 16.24 -16.49 1.81
N TYR A 43 16.33 -17.26 0.72
CA TYR A 43 17.57 -17.46 -0.03
C TYR A 43 17.80 -16.45 -1.16
N TYR A 44 16.79 -15.62 -1.47
CA TYR A 44 16.84 -14.70 -2.60
C TYR A 44 16.46 -13.28 -2.16
N VAL A 45 16.64 -12.32 -3.08
CA VAL A 45 16.24 -10.93 -2.87
C VAL A 45 14.73 -10.88 -2.60
N PRO A 46 14.24 -10.11 -1.61
CA PRO A 46 12.82 -10.07 -1.23
C PRO A 46 11.94 -9.27 -2.21
N MET A 47 12.35 -9.12 -3.47
CA MET A 47 11.60 -8.37 -4.47
C MET A 47 10.45 -9.22 -5.01
N LEU A 48 9.21 -8.80 -4.76
CA LEU A 48 8.00 -9.45 -5.27
C LEU A 48 7.73 -9.07 -6.72
N SER A 49 7.80 -7.77 -7.02
CA SER A 49 7.44 -7.23 -8.33
C SER A 49 7.95 -5.81 -8.55
N LYS A 50 7.90 -5.37 -9.80
CA LYS A 50 8.02 -3.96 -10.19
C LYS A 50 6.62 -3.47 -10.56
N LEU A 51 6.14 -2.45 -9.87
CA LEU A 51 4.91 -1.74 -10.21
C LEU A 51 5.29 -0.48 -10.99
N ILE A 52 4.75 -0.33 -12.19
CA ILE A 52 5.05 0.75 -13.12
C ILE A 52 3.75 1.41 -13.54
N THR A 53 3.72 2.75 -13.52
CA THR A 53 2.61 3.55 -14.04
C THR A 53 3.09 4.56 -15.06
N TYR A 54 2.18 4.95 -15.96
CA TYR A 54 2.44 5.96 -16.98
C TYR A 54 1.26 6.94 -17.07
N GLY A 55 1.57 8.23 -17.17
CA GLY A 55 0.58 9.30 -17.33
C GLY A 55 1.06 10.34 -18.35
N LYS A 56 0.17 11.22 -18.80
CA LYS A 56 0.51 12.28 -19.77
C LYS A 56 1.46 13.31 -19.17
N ASN A 57 1.41 13.46 -17.84
CA ASN A 57 2.34 14.27 -17.07
C ASN A 57 2.70 13.55 -15.76
N ARG A 58 3.64 14.16 -15.04
CA ARG A 58 4.18 13.60 -13.79
C ARG A 58 3.12 13.42 -12.71
N ASP A 59 2.23 14.39 -12.54
CA ASP A 59 1.18 14.34 -11.53
C ASP A 59 0.19 13.21 -11.81
N GLU A 60 -0.22 13.04 -13.08
CA GLU A 60 -1.09 11.93 -13.49
C GLU A 60 -0.43 10.57 -13.24
N ALA A 61 0.87 10.43 -13.56
CA ALA A 61 1.61 9.19 -13.31
C ALA A 61 1.70 8.87 -11.80
N ILE A 62 1.90 9.89 -10.96
CA ILE A 62 1.91 9.75 -9.49
C ILE A 62 0.54 9.35 -8.96
N GLN A 63 -0.55 9.99 -9.43
CA GLN A 63 -1.90 9.64 -9.00
C GLN A 63 -2.27 8.20 -9.41
N LEU A 64 -1.86 7.77 -10.61
CA LEU A 64 -2.02 6.39 -11.05
C LEU A 64 -1.19 5.43 -10.19
N MET A 65 0.01 5.81 -9.75
CA MET A 65 0.84 4.99 -8.86
C MET A 65 0.16 4.81 -7.50
N ILE A 66 -0.36 5.89 -6.93
CA ILE A 66 -1.13 5.89 -5.66
C ILE A 66 -2.35 4.95 -5.80
N TYR A 67 -3.14 5.12 -6.86
CA TYR A 67 -4.28 4.24 -7.14
C TYR A 67 -3.86 2.77 -7.29
N ALA A 68 -2.77 2.50 -8.03
CA ALA A 68 -2.30 1.14 -8.25
C ALA A 68 -1.80 0.51 -6.94
N ILE A 69 -1.17 1.28 -6.05
CA ILE A 69 -0.78 0.82 -4.72
C ILE A 69 -2.01 0.45 -3.88
N ASP A 70 -3.05 1.29 -3.87
CA ASP A 70 -4.28 1.02 -3.09
C ASP A 70 -5.04 -0.23 -3.55
N ASN A 71 -4.89 -0.58 -4.83
CA ASN A 71 -5.52 -1.76 -5.42
C ASN A 71 -4.57 -2.98 -5.44
N TYR A 72 -3.38 -2.87 -4.88
CA TYR A 72 -2.44 -3.98 -4.76
C TYR A 72 -2.62 -4.68 -3.42
N ILE A 73 -3.30 -5.83 -3.43
CA ILE A 73 -3.62 -6.58 -2.22
C ILE A 73 -2.56 -7.66 -2.00
N VAL A 74 -1.74 -7.47 -0.97
CA VAL A 74 -0.76 -8.44 -0.50
C VAL A 74 -1.06 -8.76 0.97
N GLU A 75 -1.29 -10.03 1.28
CA GLU A 75 -1.57 -10.50 2.64
C GLU A 75 -0.67 -11.67 3.00
N GLY A 76 -0.31 -11.76 4.28
CA GLY A 76 0.52 -12.82 4.83
C GLY A 76 1.99 -12.44 5.02
N VAL A 77 2.43 -11.34 4.41
CA VAL A 77 3.74 -10.71 4.60
C VAL A 77 3.59 -9.19 4.58
N GLU A 78 4.56 -8.50 5.16
CA GLU A 78 4.68 -7.04 5.06
C GLU A 78 5.32 -6.66 3.73
N THR A 79 5.01 -5.45 3.24
CA THR A 79 5.57 -4.95 1.98
C THR A 79 5.96 -3.48 2.05
N THR A 80 6.77 -3.05 1.08
CA THR A 80 7.12 -1.63 0.89
C THR A 80 6.02 -0.79 0.22
N LEU A 81 4.81 -1.32 0.00
CA LEU A 81 3.70 -0.57 -0.59
C LEU A 81 3.30 0.68 0.22
N PRO A 82 3.14 0.63 1.55
CA PRO A 82 2.81 1.82 2.34
C PRO A 82 3.90 2.90 2.27
N PHE A 83 5.17 2.48 2.27
CA PHE A 83 6.30 3.41 2.08
C PHE A 83 6.26 4.05 0.68
N GLY A 84 6.01 3.27 -0.38
CA GLY A 84 5.87 3.79 -1.73
C GLY A 84 4.74 4.82 -1.86
N ARG A 85 3.61 4.57 -1.18
CA ARG A 85 2.49 5.53 -1.10
C ARG A 85 2.93 6.83 -0.41
N PHE A 86 3.55 6.72 0.76
CA PHE A 86 4.10 7.87 1.49
C PHE A 86 5.01 8.73 0.61
N VAL A 87 5.95 8.11 -0.13
CA VAL A 87 6.82 8.83 -1.06
C VAL A 87 6.02 9.56 -2.14
N CYS A 88 5.03 8.91 -2.75
CA CYS A 88 4.21 9.51 -3.81
C CYS A 88 3.35 10.69 -3.32
N GLU A 89 2.95 10.69 -2.06
CA GLU A 89 2.16 11.76 -1.44
C GLU A 89 3.04 12.92 -0.93
N HIS A 90 4.30 12.66 -0.60
CA HIS A 90 5.20 13.67 -0.02
C HIS A 90 5.52 14.83 -0.97
N GLU A 91 5.41 16.06 -0.49
CA GLU A 91 5.57 17.29 -1.29
C GLU A 91 6.94 17.38 -1.98
N ALA A 92 8.03 17.07 -1.28
CA ALA A 92 9.36 17.07 -1.87
C ALA A 92 9.44 16.15 -3.10
N PHE A 93 8.83 14.96 -3.05
CA PHE A 93 8.76 14.08 -4.21
C PHE A 93 7.85 14.65 -5.29
N ARG A 94 6.66 15.18 -4.95
CA ARG A 94 5.71 15.76 -5.93
C ARG A 94 6.25 17.01 -6.65
N SER A 95 6.97 17.87 -5.94
CA SER A 95 7.60 19.06 -6.52
C SER A 95 8.86 18.74 -7.34
N GLY A 96 9.49 17.58 -7.11
CA GLY A 96 10.77 17.24 -7.70
C GLY A 96 11.97 17.84 -6.97
N ASN A 97 11.76 18.56 -5.86
CA ASN A 97 12.81 19.18 -5.06
C ASN A 97 13.29 18.22 -3.96
N PHE A 98 14.09 17.23 -4.35
CA PHE A 98 14.70 16.27 -3.43
C PHE A 98 16.04 15.76 -3.98
N ASP A 99 16.84 15.12 -3.12
CA ASP A 99 18.12 14.52 -3.46
C ASP A 99 18.19 13.07 -2.98
N THR A 100 19.39 12.47 -3.02
CA THR A 100 19.65 11.10 -2.55
C THR A 100 19.43 10.92 -1.05
N HIS A 101 19.22 11.99 -0.28
CA HIS A 101 18.95 11.95 1.15
C HIS A 101 17.45 12.03 1.48
N PHE A 102 16.54 11.98 0.48
CA PHE A 102 15.09 12.05 0.71
C PHE A 102 14.63 11.18 1.89
N VAL A 103 15.00 9.89 1.90
CA VAL A 103 14.59 8.96 2.96
C VAL A 103 15.10 9.42 4.32
N LYS A 104 16.40 9.76 4.42
CA LYS A 104 17.00 10.25 5.67
C LYS A 104 16.33 11.53 6.18
N ASN A 105 15.88 12.40 5.28
CA ASN A 105 15.36 13.72 5.63
C ASN A 105 13.86 13.72 5.96
N TYR A 106 13.09 12.82 5.35
CA TYR A 106 11.62 12.88 5.38
C TYR A 106 10.94 11.63 5.92
N TYR A 107 11.62 10.49 5.95
CA TYR A 107 11.02 9.23 6.35
C TYR A 107 11.34 8.87 7.80
N SER A 108 10.32 8.42 8.54
CA SER A 108 10.49 7.67 9.77
C SER A 108 9.35 6.64 9.93
N PRO A 109 9.56 5.52 10.64
CA PRO A 109 8.49 4.58 10.99
C PRO A 109 7.31 5.26 11.69
N GLU A 110 7.57 6.20 12.58
CA GLU A 110 6.54 6.94 13.33
C GLU A 110 5.65 7.78 12.42
N ALA A 111 6.20 8.31 11.32
CA ALA A 111 5.42 9.06 10.33
C ALA A 111 4.40 8.14 9.63
N LEU A 112 4.81 6.92 9.25
CA LEU A 112 3.90 5.92 8.69
C LEU A 112 2.88 5.42 9.72
N GLU A 113 3.30 5.18 10.97
CA GLU A 113 2.38 4.78 12.05
C GLU A 113 1.33 5.86 12.32
N ALA A 114 1.71 7.13 12.31
CA ALA A 114 0.79 8.25 12.49
C ALA A 114 -0.29 8.26 11.40
N ILE A 115 0.10 8.10 10.13
CA ILE A 115 -0.83 8.02 9.00
C ILE A 115 -1.79 6.83 9.18
N ARG A 116 -1.25 5.63 9.45
CA ARG A 116 -2.06 4.42 9.67
C ARG A 116 -3.04 4.59 10.83
N LYS A 117 -2.62 5.25 11.90
CA LYS A 117 -3.44 5.49 13.09
C LYS A 117 -4.59 6.44 12.76
N GLU A 118 -4.31 7.55 12.08
CA GLU A 118 -5.32 8.51 11.64
C GLU A 118 -6.36 7.84 10.72
N GLU A 119 -5.91 7.08 9.73
CA GLU A 119 -6.80 6.30 8.84
C GLU A 119 -7.67 5.30 9.62
N SER A 120 -7.07 4.60 10.58
CA SER A 120 -7.79 3.63 11.43
C SER A 120 -8.84 4.28 12.31
N GLU A 121 -8.54 5.45 12.89
CA GLU A 121 -9.48 6.23 13.68
C GLU A 121 -10.67 6.71 12.83
N ILE A 122 -10.40 7.22 11.62
CA ILE A 122 -11.44 7.65 10.67
C ILE A 122 -12.30 6.45 10.26
N ALA A 123 -11.69 5.31 9.92
CA ALA A 123 -12.41 4.10 9.53
C ALA A 123 -13.31 3.58 10.67
N ALA A 124 -12.82 3.60 11.91
CA ALA A 124 -13.60 3.20 13.08
C ALA A 124 -14.83 4.11 13.29
N LEU A 125 -14.65 5.43 13.16
CA LEU A 125 -15.76 6.38 13.26
C LEU A 125 -16.82 6.17 12.17
N ILE A 126 -16.39 5.93 10.92
CA ILE A 126 -17.29 5.64 9.80
C ILE A 126 -18.05 4.32 10.05
N ALA A 127 -17.36 3.27 10.53
CA ALA A 127 -17.97 1.99 10.83
C ALA A 127 -19.04 2.11 11.93
N VAL A 128 -18.78 2.87 13.01
CA VAL A 128 -19.76 3.15 14.07
C VAL A 128 -20.96 3.91 13.51
N LYS A 129 -20.72 4.96 12.72
CA LYS A 129 -21.82 5.72 12.08
C LYS A 129 -22.68 4.80 11.20
N LYS A 130 -22.06 3.97 10.36
CA LYS A 130 -22.75 3.02 9.48
C LYS A 130 -23.56 2.00 10.29
N TYR A 131 -23.00 1.48 11.38
CA TYR A 131 -23.71 0.58 12.29
C TYR A 131 -24.95 1.22 12.90
N LEU A 132 -24.86 2.47 13.38
CA LEU A 132 -26.00 3.21 13.93
C LEU A 132 -27.08 3.52 12.88
N GLU A 133 -26.68 3.79 11.63
CA GLU A 133 -27.61 3.96 10.51
C GLU A 133 -28.32 2.64 10.15
N ASP A 134 -27.58 1.53 10.13
CA ASP A 134 -28.14 0.20 9.85
C ASP A 134 -29.10 -0.28 10.94
N GLN A 135 -28.90 0.12 12.20
CA GLN A 135 -29.85 -0.16 13.29
C GLN A 135 -31.18 0.57 13.13
N LYS A 136 -31.21 1.72 12.44
CA LYS A 136 -32.45 2.46 12.16
C LYS A 136 -33.26 1.81 11.03
N GLN A 137 -32.64 0.96 10.22
CA GLN A 137 -33.33 0.19 9.19
C GLN A 137 -33.94 -1.07 9.81
N LEU A 138 -35.28 -1.11 9.89
CA LEU A 138 -36.02 -2.32 10.27
C LEU A 138 -35.68 -3.46 9.31
N ARG A 139 -34.89 -4.43 9.78
CA ARG A 139 -34.62 -5.67 9.05
C ARG A 139 -35.78 -6.62 9.30
N ILE A 140 -36.60 -6.85 8.28
CA ILE A 140 -37.67 -7.86 8.32
C ILE A 140 -37.00 -9.22 8.11
N PRO A 141 -37.28 -10.24 8.94
CA PRO A 141 -36.75 -11.58 8.69
C PRO A 141 -37.26 -12.11 7.34
N ASN A 142 -36.38 -12.61 6.48
CA ASN A 142 -36.81 -13.38 5.32
C ASN A 142 -37.24 -14.77 5.82
N ASN A 143 -38.51 -15.13 5.55
CA ASN A 143 -39.08 -16.46 5.80
C ASN A 143 -38.39 -17.55 4.96
#